data_AF-A0A1Q5U058-F1
#
_entry.id   AF-A0A1Q5U058-F1
#
_cell.length_a   1.000
_cell.length_b   1.000
_cell.length_c   1.000
_cell.angle_alpha   90.00
_cell.angle_beta   90.00
_cell.angle_gamma   90.00
#
_symmetry.space_group_name_H-M   'P 1'
#
loop_
_entity.id
_entity.type
_entity.pdbx_description
1 polymer ?
#
loop_
_entity_poly.entity_id
_entity_poly.type
_entity_poly.pdbx_seq_one_letter_code
_entity_poly.pdbx_strand_id
1 'polypeptide(L)'
;MRSFSIFPVTINFDNYVREDAARAYYWPFSSRPNLSVLTNSFLNRIVWKTGATTDSTNLVIASSVEVTFANGTVGVVGATQEVVVSAGALKTPGILELSEIGNPTILSQNGIHALANLPTVGENLQDQITTTIGADGVETVAGA
;
A
#
# COMPACT_ATOMS: atom_id res chain seq x y z
N MET A 1 -17.37 -37.32 -13.33
CA MET A 1 -16.39 -37.07 -12.26
C MET A 1 -16.73 -35.73 -11.62
N ARG A 2 -17.20 -35.69 -10.37
CA ARG A 2 -17.49 -34.43 -9.68
C ARG A 2 -16.22 -34.02 -8.94
N SER A 3 -15.42 -33.14 -9.52
CA SER A 3 -14.28 -32.55 -8.82
C SER A 3 -14.79 -31.53 -7.82
N PHE A 4 -14.35 -31.61 -6.57
CA PHE A 4 -14.42 -30.50 -5.62
C PHE A 4 -13.00 -29.94 -5.48
N SER A 5 -12.83 -28.65 -5.76
CA SER A 5 -11.61 -27.92 -5.45
C SER A 5 -11.76 -27.27 -4.09
N ILE A 6 -10.85 -27.55 -3.17
CA ILE A 6 -10.75 -26.84 -1.89
C ILE A 6 -9.51 -25.96 -1.99
N PHE A 7 -9.73 -24.68 -2.27
CA PHE A 7 -8.74 -23.64 -2.05
C PHE A 7 -9.21 -22.80 -0.86
N PRO A 8 -8.30 -22.28 -0.03
CA PRO A 8 -8.68 -21.35 1.02
C PRO A 8 -9.36 -20.14 0.39
N VAL A 9 -10.58 -19.86 0.82
CA VAL A 9 -11.36 -18.71 0.38
C VAL A 9 -11.58 -17.78 1.55
N THR A 10 -11.34 -16.50 1.35
CA THR A 10 -11.56 -15.47 2.37
C THR A 10 -13.05 -15.11 2.40
N ILE A 11 -13.85 -15.97 3.03
CA ILE A 11 -15.31 -15.89 3.11
C ILE A 11 -15.76 -16.00 4.57
N ASN A 12 -16.71 -15.16 4.94
CA ASN A 12 -17.51 -15.28 6.15
C ASN A 12 -18.62 -16.31 5.90
N PHE A 13 -18.58 -17.47 6.55
CA PHE A 13 -19.54 -18.54 6.30
C PHE A 13 -20.95 -18.25 6.81
N ASP A 14 -21.08 -17.44 7.86
CA ASP A 14 -22.39 -17.12 8.44
C ASP A 14 -23.22 -16.27 7.48
N ASN A 15 -22.58 -15.31 6.83
CA ASN A 15 -23.24 -14.36 5.94
C ASN A 15 -23.00 -14.64 4.44
N TYR A 16 -22.14 -15.61 4.13
CA TYR A 16 -21.72 -15.98 2.77
C TYR A 16 -21.21 -14.79 1.94
N VAL A 17 -20.42 -13.92 2.58
CA VAL A 17 -19.81 -12.73 1.97
C VAL A 17 -18.29 -12.79 2.05
N ARG A 18 -17.60 -12.04 1.18
CA ARG A 18 -16.15 -11.85 1.27
C ARG A 18 -15.77 -11.27 2.64
N GLU A 19 -14.78 -11.86 3.29
CA GLU A 19 -14.21 -11.36 4.54
C GLU A 19 -12.98 -10.49 4.23
N ASP A 20 -13.21 -9.27 3.75
CA ASP A 20 -12.13 -8.32 3.49
C ASP A 20 -11.54 -7.72 4.78
N ALA A 21 -10.36 -7.11 4.68
CA ALA A 21 -9.67 -6.55 5.84
C ALA A 21 -10.47 -5.45 6.56
N ALA A 22 -11.30 -4.67 5.85
CA ALA A 22 -12.14 -3.66 6.49
C ALA A 22 -13.29 -4.31 7.26
N ARG A 23 -13.90 -5.36 6.73
CA ARG A 23 -14.88 -6.19 7.44
C ARG A 23 -14.32 -6.79 8.73
N ALA A 24 -13.11 -7.35 8.68
CA ALA A 24 -12.51 -7.97 9.85
C ALA A 24 -11.98 -6.94 10.88
N TYR A 25 -11.27 -5.91 10.43
CA TYR A 25 -10.45 -5.05 11.31
C TYR A 25 -10.93 -3.60 11.45
N TYR A 26 -11.86 -3.13 10.60
CA TYR A 26 -12.38 -1.77 10.69
C TYR A 26 -13.82 -1.71 11.18
N TRP A 27 -14.76 -2.34 10.46
CA TRP A 27 -16.20 -2.19 10.73
C TRP A 27 -16.61 -2.51 12.17
N PRO A 28 -16.14 -3.61 12.81
CA PRO A 28 -16.46 -3.93 14.20
C PRO A 28 -15.93 -2.91 15.21
N PHE A 29 -14.93 -2.10 14.84
CA PHE A 29 -14.24 -1.15 15.72
C PHE A 29 -14.39 0.31 15.29
N SER A 30 -15.21 0.57 14.27
CA SER A 30 -15.40 1.89 13.64
C SER A 30 -15.97 2.95 14.58
N SER A 31 -16.63 2.55 15.67
CA SER A 31 -17.21 3.45 16.68
C SER A 31 -16.18 4.01 17.68
N ARG A 32 -14.91 3.58 17.61
CA ARG A 32 -13.86 4.06 18.52
C ARG A 32 -13.57 5.54 18.25
N PRO A 33 -13.69 6.43 19.26
CA PRO A 33 -13.51 7.88 19.06
C PRO A 33 -12.05 8.27 18.76
N ASN A 34 -11.09 7.40 19.05
CA ASN A 34 -9.67 7.59 18.78
C ASN A 34 -9.22 6.98 17.44
N LEU A 35 -10.13 6.46 16.62
CA LEU A 35 -9.86 5.92 15.28
C LEU A 35 -10.51 6.82 14.24
N SER A 36 -9.72 7.38 13.34
CA SER A 36 -10.19 8.21 12.22
C SER A 36 -9.74 7.61 10.90
N VAL A 37 -10.65 7.51 9.94
CA VAL A 37 -10.35 7.04 8.57
C VAL A 37 -10.77 8.11 7.59
N LEU A 38 -9.80 8.60 6.81
CA LEU A 38 -10.02 9.56 5.74
C LEU A 38 -10.06 8.81 4.42
N THR A 39 -11.25 8.57 3.89
CA THR A 39 -11.41 7.98 2.55
C THR A 39 -11.16 9.02 1.48
N ASN A 40 -10.92 8.57 0.24
CA ASN A 40 -10.73 9.43 -0.92
C ASN A 40 -9.61 10.48 -0.72
N SER A 41 -8.65 10.19 0.16
CA SER A 41 -7.57 11.07 0.53
C SER A 41 -6.26 10.36 0.22
N PHE A 42 -5.41 10.99 -0.58
CA PHE A 42 -4.20 10.39 -1.12
C PHE A 42 -2.96 10.96 -0.44
N LEU A 43 -2.08 10.07 0.03
CA LEU A 43 -0.78 10.44 0.58
C LEU A 43 0.15 10.86 -0.56
N ASN A 44 0.64 12.10 -0.52
CA ASN A 44 1.59 12.61 -1.50
C ASN A 44 3.03 12.28 -1.07
N ARG A 45 3.40 12.64 0.17
CA ARG A 45 4.74 12.41 0.76
C ARG A 45 4.73 12.59 2.28
N ILE A 46 5.80 12.15 2.93
CA ILE A 46 6.11 12.39 4.33
C ILE A 46 6.85 13.73 4.45
N VAL A 47 6.56 14.46 5.52
CA VAL A 47 7.18 15.75 5.85
C VAL A 47 8.04 15.58 7.10
N TRP A 48 9.32 15.93 6.97
CA TRP A 48 10.33 15.77 8.00
C TRP A 48 10.42 16.97 8.93
N LYS A 49 10.80 16.75 10.18
CA LYS A 49 10.98 17.84 11.16
C LYS A 49 12.18 18.72 10.77
N THR A 50 11.98 20.04 10.71
CA THR A 50 13.06 21.01 10.42
C THR A 50 14.18 20.92 11.46
N GLY A 51 15.43 20.88 11.02
CA GLY A 51 16.58 20.71 11.90
C GLY A 51 16.88 19.27 12.28
N ALA A 52 16.19 18.28 11.68
CA ALA A 52 16.67 16.91 11.60
C ALA A 52 17.86 16.81 10.60
N THR A 53 18.82 17.72 10.72
CA THR A 53 20.20 17.41 10.34
C THR A 53 20.65 16.43 11.40
N THR A 54 20.89 15.19 10.97
CA THR A 54 21.80 14.25 11.62
C THR A 54 22.07 14.62 13.07
N ASP A 55 21.16 14.22 13.97
CA ASP A 55 21.53 14.14 15.39
C ASP A 55 22.82 13.30 15.49
N SER A 56 23.46 13.21 16.65
CA SER A 56 24.66 12.36 16.82
C SER A 56 24.49 10.89 16.37
N THR A 57 23.26 10.49 16.00
CA THR A 57 22.79 9.20 15.46
C THR A 57 22.43 9.17 13.96
N ASN A 58 22.51 10.28 13.19
CA ASN A 58 22.11 10.37 11.77
C ASN A 58 20.63 10.02 11.46
N LEU A 59 19.72 10.15 12.42
CA LEU A 59 18.30 9.76 12.24
C LEU A 59 17.43 10.91 11.73
N VAL A 60 16.49 10.56 10.84
CA VAL A 60 15.46 11.45 10.30
C VAL A 60 14.14 11.20 11.01
N ILE A 61 13.45 12.28 11.42
CA ILE A 61 12.19 12.18 12.17
C ILE A 61 11.03 12.69 11.33
N ALA A 62 10.04 11.81 11.08
CA ALA A 62 8.78 12.18 10.45
C ALA A 62 7.96 13.08 11.38
N SER A 63 7.43 14.18 10.86
CA SER A 63 6.62 15.13 11.62
C SER A 63 5.15 15.07 11.23
N SER A 64 4.89 14.87 9.95
CA SER A 64 3.57 14.97 9.35
C SER A 64 3.56 14.33 7.97
N VAL A 65 2.37 14.24 7.38
CA VAL A 65 2.18 13.75 6.02
C VAL A 65 1.43 14.78 5.20
N GLU A 66 1.85 14.96 3.95
CA GLU A 66 1.16 15.80 2.97
C GLU A 66 0.10 14.94 2.26
N VAL A 67 -1.14 15.41 2.27
CA VAL A 67 -2.31 14.66 1.80
C VAL A 67 -3.12 15.53 0.85
N THR A 68 -3.54 14.93 -0.26
CA THR A 68 -4.59 15.48 -1.11
C THR A 68 -5.94 14.93 -0.62
N PHE A 69 -6.79 15.79 -0.08
CA PHE A 69 -8.09 15.41 0.48
C PHE A 69 -9.16 15.19 -0.59
N ALA A 70 -10.28 14.60 -0.20
CA ALA A 70 -11.41 14.28 -1.10
C ALA A 70 -11.98 15.49 -1.85
N ASN A 71 -11.86 16.68 -1.28
CA ASN A 71 -12.27 17.95 -1.90
C ASN A 71 -11.24 18.51 -2.91
N GLY A 72 -10.14 17.79 -3.17
CA GLY A 72 -9.05 18.21 -4.04
C GLY A 72 -8.04 19.17 -3.41
N THR A 73 -8.26 19.59 -2.16
CA THR A 73 -7.30 20.46 -1.46
C THR A 73 -6.09 19.66 -0.97
N VAL A 74 -4.92 20.28 -1.02
CA VAL A 74 -3.70 19.73 -0.43
C VAL A 74 -3.52 20.34 0.96
N GLY A 75 -3.22 19.50 1.95
CA GLY A 75 -2.86 19.94 3.29
C GLY A 75 -1.99 18.93 4.02
N VAL A 76 -1.79 19.17 5.31
CA VAL A 76 -0.84 18.42 6.13
C VAL A 76 -1.55 17.83 7.35
N VAL A 77 -1.27 16.56 7.65
CA VAL A 77 -1.74 15.87 8.86
C VAL A 77 -0.55 15.57 9.75
N GLY A 78 -0.55 16.13 10.96
CA GLY A 78 0.51 15.95 11.94
C GLY A 78 0.52 14.55 12.57
N ALA A 79 1.71 14.00 12.79
CA ALA A 79 1.92 12.78 13.55
C ALA A 79 2.70 13.10 14.83
N THR A 80 2.17 12.72 15.99
CA THR A 80 2.82 12.98 17.29
C THR A 80 3.81 11.91 17.71
N GLN A 81 3.73 10.72 17.10
CA GLN A 81 4.58 9.57 17.40
C GLN A 81 5.26 9.04 16.13
N GLU A 82 4.50 8.35 15.28
CA GLU A 82 5.05 7.62 14.14
C GLU A 82 4.16 7.78 12.89
N VAL A 83 4.78 7.60 11.73
CA VAL A 83 4.10 7.47 10.44
C VAL A 83 4.32 6.05 9.94
N VAL A 84 3.24 5.27 9.83
CA VAL A 84 3.28 3.92 9.29
C VAL A 84 2.80 3.95 7.84
N VAL A 85 3.66 3.55 6.90
CA VAL A 85 3.33 3.55 5.48
C VAL A 85 2.84 2.16 5.06
N SER A 86 1.55 2.05 4.76
CA SER A 86 0.90 0.79 4.35
C SER A 86 0.18 0.92 3.00
N ALA A 87 0.80 1.61 2.04
CA ALA A 87 0.22 1.86 0.72
C ALA A 87 0.32 0.67 -0.26
N GLY A 88 0.96 -0.43 0.15
CA GLY A 88 1.18 -1.62 -0.67
C GLY A 88 2.49 -1.58 -1.47
N ALA A 89 2.93 -2.75 -1.94
CA ALA A 89 4.25 -2.94 -2.55
C ALA A 89 4.53 -2.04 -3.76
N LEU A 90 3.49 -1.64 -4.51
CA LEU A 90 3.61 -0.81 -5.71
C LEU A 90 3.57 0.70 -5.44
N LYS A 91 3.09 1.14 -4.27
CA LYS A 91 2.91 2.56 -3.96
C LYS A 91 3.83 3.06 -2.86
N THR A 92 4.08 2.22 -1.84
CA THR A 92 5.03 2.55 -0.76
C THR A 92 6.40 3.02 -1.29
N PRO A 93 7.06 2.35 -2.25
CA PRO A 93 8.37 2.83 -2.72
C PRO A 93 8.30 4.21 -3.35
N GLY A 94 7.32 4.49 -4.20
CA GLY A 94 7.15 5.83 -4.80
C GLY A 94 6.84 6.92 -3.77
N ILE A 95 6.09 6.59 -2.71
CA ILE A 95 5.87 7.53 -1.59
C ILE A 95 7.18 7.81 -0.87
N LEU A 96 8.02 6.80 -0.62
CA LEU A 96 9.33 6.99 0.02
C LEU A 96 10.25 7.86 -0.84
N GLU A 97 10.29 7.63 -2.16
CA GLU A 97 11.09 8.43 -3.09
C GLU A 97 10.63 9.89 -3.10
N LEU A 98 9.32 10.14 -3.21
CA LEU A 98 8.73 11.49 -3.09
C LEU A 98 8.96 12.12 -1.70
N SER A 99 9.26 11.30 -0.70
CA SER A 99 9.63 11.70 0.64
C SER A 99 11.14 11.77 0.85
N GLU A 100 11.94 11.88 -0.21
CA GLU A 100 13.40 12.07 -0.15
C GLU A 100 14.18 10.82 0.35
N ILE A 101 13.56 9.64 0.35
CA ILE A 101 14.17 8.36 0.72
C ILE A 101 14.24 7.46 -0.51
N GLY A 102 15.43 7.21 -1.03
CA GLY A 102 15.56 6.36 -2.22
C GLY A 102 16.94 6.44 -2.87
N ASN A 103 16.99 6.08 -4.15
CA ASN A 103 18.21 6.16 -4.95
C ASN A 103 18.54 7.62 -5.31
N PRO A 104 19.66 8.21 -4.84
CA PRO A 104 19.98 9.62 -5.10
C PRO A 104 20.08 9.97 -6.59
N THR A 105 20.45 9.03 -7.45
CA THR A 105 20.49 9.24 -8.90
C THR A 105 19.09 9.41 -9.47
N ILE A 106 18.13 8.57 -9.06
CA ILE A 106 16.73 8.68 -9.50
C ILE A 106 16.09 9.95 -8.92
N LEU A 107 16.32 10.22 -7.63
CA LEU A 107 15.76 11.39 -6.95
C LEU A 107 16.25 12.69 -7.60
N SER A 108 17.56 12.83 -7.83
CA SER A 108 18.13 14.04 -8.44
C SER A 108 17.64 14.28 -9.87
N GLN A 109 17.43 13.21 -10.67
CA GLN A 109 16.83 13.31 -12.01
C GLN A 109 15.40 13.89 -11.99
N ASN A 110 14.69 13.71 -10.87
CA ASN A 110 13.34 14.22 -10.66
C ASN A 110 13.31 15.52 -9.82
N GLY A 111 14.47 16.15 -9.57
CA GLY A 111 14.56 17.39 -8.79
C GLY A 111 14.31 17.21 -7.29
N ILE A 112 14.42 15.98 -6.77
CA ILE A 112 14.20 15.65 -5.37
C ILE A 112 15.56 15.51 -4.66
N HIS A 113 15.69 16.14 -3.49
CA HIS A 113 16.86 15.97 -2.63
C HIS A 113 16.82 14.60 -1.96
N ALA A 114 17.96 13.90 -1.86
CA ALA A 114 18.03 12.63 -1.15
C ALA A 114 18.41 12.86 0.32
N LEU A 115 17.43 12.76 1.20
CA LEU A 115 17.61 12.85 2.65
C LEU A 115 18.20 11.56 3.22
N ALA A 116 17.78 10.41 2.69
CA ALA A 116 18.37 9.10 2.99
C ALA A 116 18.71 8.35 1.70
N ASN A 117 19.97 7.97 1.58
CA ASN A 117 20.45 7.15 0.46
C ASN A 117 20.10 5.69 0.70
N LEU A 118 18.96 5.27 0.15
CA LEU A 118 18.49 3.89 0.20
C LEU A 118 18.15 3.42 -1.22
N PRO A 119 19.17 3.04 -2.02
CA PRO A 119 19.01 2.87 -3.46
C PRO A 119 18.19 1.65 -3.87
N THR A 120 17.86 0.77 -2.92
CA THR A 120 17.02 -0.41 -3.13
C THR A 120 15.53 -0.14 -2.92
N VAL A 121 15.13 1.09 -2.57
CA VAL A 121 13.72 1.49 -2.58
C VAL A 121 13.18 1.36 -4.00
N GLY A 122 12.07 0.64 -4.16
CA GLY A 122 11.47 0.36 -5.49
C GLY A 122 12.06 -0.85 -6.20
N GLU A 123 13.21 -1.35 -5.75
CA GLU A 123 13.89 -2.51 -6.33
C GLU A 123 13.44 -3.83 -5.68
N ASN A 124 13.90 -4.96 -6.25
CA ASN A 124 13.61 -6.32 -5.78
C ASN A 124 12.11 -6.69 -5.76
N LEU A 125 11.29 -6.04 -6.60
CA LEU A 125 9.90 -6.44 -6.82
C LEU A 125 9.85 -7.88 -7.35
N GLN A 126 9.07 -8.72 -6.68
CA GLN A 126 8.81 -10.10 -7.08
C GLN A 126 7.30 -10.29 -7.17
N ASP A 127 6.85 -10.84 -8.29
CA ASP A 127 5.44 -11.17 -8.52
C ASP A 127 5.34 -12.50 -9.29
N GLN A 128 4.17 -13.13 -9.20
CA GLN A 128 3.88 -14.40 -9.85
C GLN A 128 3.18 -14.17 -11.18
N ILE A 129 3.67 -14.80 -12.23
CA ILE A 129 2.97 -14.82 -13.52
C ILE A 129 1.82 -15.83 -13.41
N THR A 130 0.62 -15.42 -13.79
CA THR A 130 -0.55 -16.30 -13.87
C THR A 130 -0.82 -16.65 -15.33
N THR A 131 -1.05 -17.93 -15.62
CA THR A 131 -1.51 -18.42 -16.94
C THR A 131 -2.82 -19.17 -16.81
N THR A 132 -3.62 -19.19 -17.86
CA THR A 132 -4.92 -19.90 -17.90
C THR A 132 -5.00 -20.69 -19.18
N ILE A 133 -5.43 -21.94 -19.10
CA ILE A 133 -5.69 -22.81 -20.25
C ILE A 133 -7.19 -23.09 -20.27
N GLY A 134 -7.84 -22.79 -21.39
CA GLY A 134 -9.22 -23.15 -21.67
C GLY A 134 -9.30 -24.07 -22.88
N ALA A 135 -10.33 -24.91 -22.94
CA ALA A 135 -10.60 -25.77 -24.09
C ALA A 135 -12.11 -25.79 -24.34
N ASP A 136 -12.51 -25.73 -25.62
CA ASP A 136 -13.88 -25.93 -26.08
C ASP A 136 -14.00 -27.32 -26.73
N GLY A 137 -15.03 -28.08 -26.36
CA GLY A 137 -15.34 -29.38 -26.95
C GLY A 137 -16.43 -29.27 -28.00
N VAL A 138 -16.17 -29.71 -29.24
CA VAL A 138 -17.08 -29.54 -30.39
C VAL A 138 -17.82 -30.82 -30.80
N GLU A 139 -17.44 -32.00 -30.29
CA GLU A 139 -18.10 -33.27 -30.63
C GLU A 139 -18.35 -34.17 -29.42
N THR A 140 -19.59 -34.65 -29.30
CA THR A 140 -19.92 -35.82 -28.47
C THR A 140 -19.85 -37.04 -29.36
N VAL A 141 -18.74 -37.79 -29.30
CA VAL A 141 -18.65 -39.08 -29.99
C VAL A 141 -19.47 -40.10 -29.19
N ALA A 142 -20.74 -40.28 -29.55
CA ALA A 142 -21.51 -41.44 -29.10
C ALA A 142 -20.96 -42.67 -29.82
N GLY A 143 -20.32 -43.57 -29.07
CA GLY A 143 -19.82 -44.84 -29.59
C GLY A 143 -20.95 -45.67 -30.21
N ALA A 144 -20.64 -46.30 -31.35
CA ALA A 144 -21.45 -47.33 -32.00
C ALA A 144 -21.31 -48.68 -31.27
#